data_AF-A0A819M362-F1
#
_entry.id   AF-A0A819M362-F1
#
_cell.length_a   1.000
_cell.length_b   1.000
_cell.length_c   1.000
_cell.angle_alpha   90.00
_cell.angle_beta   90.00
_cell.angle_gamma   90.00
#
_symmetry.space_group_name_H-M   'P 1'
#
loop_
_entity.id
_entity.type
_entity.pdbx_description
1 polymer ?
#
loop_
_entity_poly.entity_id
_entity_poly.type
_entity_poly.pdbx_seq_one_letter_code
_entity_poly.pdbx_strand_id
1 'polypeptide(L)'
;MILSYSLPPLNNILKIYPLSLIVSKPAGLTLKASKCDFSRKELKYLGHIITPGGIKPDPGLIDSVKLFPQPTRLKDIQSFLGLTGYYRKFIKDYAKIRSHQKSKRPPNNIEWSVECTIAFERLKTALTQAPILRAPNFNEPFILETDACDYGLGAVLTQEYDNKKFVIAYASRTQTAAERNYFPTNI
;
A
#
# COMPACT_ATOMS: atom_id res chain seq x y z
N MET A 1 -17.93 -0.15 8.35
CA MET A 1 -18.02 0.07 6.88
C MET A 1 -17.94 -1.30 6.24
N ILE A 2 -18.97 -1.73 5.50
CA ILE A 2 -19.10 -3.10 4.98
C ILE A 2 -18.77 -3.08 3.48
N LEU A 3 -17.88 -3.98 3.05
CA LEU A 3 -17.61 -4.24 1.64
C LEU A 3 -18.14 -5.62 1.29
N SER A 4 -19.00 -5.69 0.28
CA SER A 4 -19.53 -6.95 -0.24
C SER A 4 -19.20 -7.04 -1.73
N TYR A 5 -18.67 -8.18 -2.17
CA TYR A 5 -18.35 -8.44 -3.58
C TYR A 5 -18.86 -9.82 -4.00
N SER A 6 -19.06 -10.01 -5.30
CA SER A 6 -19.42 -11.30 -5.89
C SER A 6 -18.62 -11.51 -7.17
N LEU A 7 -18.08 -12.71 -7.33
CA LEU A 7 -17.47 -13.14 -8.59
C LEU A 7 -18.58 -13.52 -9.59
N PRO A 8 -18.40 -13.27 -10.90
CA PRO A 8 -19.34 -13.74 -11.93
C PRO A 8 -19.42 -15.29 -11.98
N PRO A 9 -20.54 -15.87 -12.48
CA PRO A 9 -21.57 -15.25 -13.29
C PRO A 9 -22.77 -14.64 -12.51
N LEU A 10 -23.36 -13.64 -13.15
CA LEU A 10 -24.30 -12.58 -12.74
C LEU A 10 -25.58 -12.90 -11.92
N ASN A 11 -25.77 -14.08 -11.33
CA ASN A 11 -27.05 -14.41 -10.66
C ASN A 11 -27.16 -14.00 -9.17
N ASN A 12 -26.10 -13.44 -8.58
CA ASN A 12 -26.10 -13.11 -7.13
C ASN A 12 -26.31 -11.63 -6.80
N ILE A 13 -26.43 -10.74 -7.79
CA ILE A 13 -26.67 -9.31 -7.53
C ILE A 13 -27.90 -9.12 -6.64
N LEU A 14 -28.99 -9.85 -6.90
CA LEU A 14 -30.22 -9.83 -6.09
C LEU A 14 -30.09 -10.44 -4.69
N LYS A 15 -29.02 -11.20 -4.37
CA LYS A 15 -28.79 -11.78 -3.03
C LYS A 15 -27.94 -10.87 -2.12
N ILE A 16 -27.06 -10.03 -2.68
CA ILE A 16 -26.15 -9.19 -1.89
C ILE A 16 -26.91 -8.01 -1.24
N TYR A 17 -27.85 -7.41 -1.97
CA TYR A 17 -28.73 -6.35 -1.46
C TYR A 17 -29.48 -6.78 -0.19
N PRO A 18 -30.25 -7.89 -0.19
CA PRO A 18 -30.97 -8.31 0.99
C PRO A 18 -30.01 -8.73 2.09
N LEU A 19 -28.86 -9.36 1.82
CA LEU A 19 -27.95 -9.81 2.89
C LEU A 19 -27.39 -8.67 3.74
N SER A 20 -26.91 -7.57 3.13
CA SER A 20 -26.39 -6.43 3.91
C SER A 20 -27.48 -5.73 4.74
N LEU A 21 -28.72 -5.71 4.23
CA LEU A 21 -29.88 -5.12 4.88
C LEU A 21 -30.47 -6.05 5.97
N ILE A 22 -30.37 -7.37 5.75
CA ILE A 22 -30.76 -8.44 6.67
C ILE A 22 -29.77 -8.54 7.83
N VAL A 23 -28.47 -8.28 7.62
CA VAL A 23 -27.50 -8.24 8.73
C VAL A 23 -27.67 -6.98 9.58
N SER A 24 -28.01 -5.84 8.96
CA SER A 24 -28.12 -4.59 9.70
C SER A 24 -29.37 -4.52 10.58
N LYS A 25 -30.51 -5.06 10.14
CA LYS A 25 -31.79 -4.98 10.87
C LYS A 25 -31.80 -5.68 12.25
N PRO A 26 -31.33 -6.93 12.42
CA PRO A 26 -31.26 -7.62 13.71
C PRO A 26 -30.26 -6.96 14.67
N ALA A 27 -29.22 -6.32 14.15
CA ALA A 27 -28.23 -5.58 14.93
C ALA A 27 -28.67 -4.15 15.31
N GLY A 28 -29.89 -3.73 14.92
CA GLY A 28 -30.37 -2.36 15.15
C GLY A 28 -29.61 -1.29 14.36
N LEU A 29 -28.92 -1.66 13.27
CA LEU A 29 -28.10 -0.77 12.46
C LEU A 29 -28.86 -0.29 11.22
N THR A 30 -28.83 1.02 11.00
CA THR A 30 -29.43 1.68 9.82
C THR A 30 -28.35 2.09 8.82
N LEU A 31 -28.54 1.74 7.55
CA LEU A 31 -27.65 2.16 6.47
C LEU A 31 -28.03 3.56 5.99
N LYS A 32 -27.04 4.46 5.87
CA LYS A 32 -27.24 5.77 5.23
C LYS A 32 -27.08 5.61 3.73
N ALA A 33 -28.19 5.59 2.99
CA ALA A 33 -28.21 5.38 1.54
C ALA A 33 -27.24 6.29 0.76
N SER A 34 -27.06 7.55 1.19
CA SER A 34 -26.15 8.50 0.55
C SER A 34 -24.65 8.14 0.65
N LYS A 35 -24.29 7.15 1.48
CA LYS A 35 -22.92 6.64 1.65
C LYS A 35 -22.78 5.20 1.16
N CYS A 36 -23.81 4.66 0.51
CA CYS A 36 -23.81 3.30 -0.01
C CYS A 36 -23.65 3.34 -1.53
N ASP A 37 -22.60 2.70 -2.01
CA ASP A 37 -22.41 2.42 -3.43
C ASP A 37 -22.80 0.97 -3.70
N PHE A 38 -23.62 0.76 -4.72
CA PHE A 38 -24.13 -0.55 -5.07
C PHE A 38 -23.76 -0.94 -6.50
N SER A 39 -23.42 -2.22 -6.70
CA SER A 39 -23.15 -2.82 -8.02
C SER A 39 -22.17 -2.02 -8.89
N ARG A 40 -21.12 -1.46 -8.28
CA ARG A 40 -20.06 -0.75 -9.00
C ARG A 40 -18.97 -1.73 -9.45
N LYS A 41 -18.43 -1.52 -10.66
CA LYS A 41 -17.23 -2.24 -11.13
C LYS A 41 -15.97 -1.80 -10.37
N GLU A 42 -15.90 -0.54 -9.97
CA GLU A 42 -14.82 0.02 -9.18
C GLU A 42 -15.39 0.78 -7.97
N LEU A 43 -14.76 0.66 -6.80
CA LEU A 43 -15.23 1.28 -5.56
C LEU A 43 -14.08 1.84 -4.75
N LYS A 44 -14.28 3.02 -4.15
CA LYS A 44 -13.38 3.56 -3.14
C LYS A 44 -13.65 2.93 -1.77
N TYR A 45 -12.65 2.29 -1.19
CA TYR A 45 -12.73 1.65 0.12
C TYR A 45 -11.41 1.79 0.87
N LEU A 46 -11.45 2.32 2.10
CA LEU A 46 -10.27 2.52 2.97
C LEU A 46 -9.06 3.15 2.25
N GLY A 47 -9.27 4.22 1.49
CA GLY A 47 -8.17 4.89 0.77
C GLY A 47 -7.64 4.14 -0.46
N HIS A 48 -8.32 3.09 -0.91
CA HIS A 48 -7.98 2.36 -2.12
C HIS A 48 -9.12 2.37 -3.11
N ILE A 49 -8.80 2.23 -4.39
CA ILE A 49 -9.77 1.88 -5.43
C ILE A 49 -9.69 0.38 -5.64
N ILE A 50 -10.79 -0.31 -5.34
CA ILE A 50 -10.95 -1.74 -5.59
C ILE A 50 -11.53 -1.88 -7.00
N THR A 51 -10.88 -2.67 -7.83
CA THR A 51 -11.24 -2.96 -9.21
C THR A 51 -11.29 -4.48 -9.42
N PRO A 52 -11.90 -4.98 -10.51
CA PRO A 52 -11.92 -6.43 -10.78
C PRO A 52 -10.50 -6.99 -10.98
N GLY A 53 -9.56 -6.16 -11.44
CA GLY A 53 -8.16 -6.55 -11.65
C GLY A 53 -7.28 -6.45 -10.40
N GLY A 54 -7.77 -5.85 -9.31
CA GLY A 54 -6.98 -5.66 -8.09
C GLY A 54 -7.22 -4.32 -7.40
N ILE A 55 -6.25 -3.92 -6.59
CA ILE A 55 -6.31 -2.77 -5.70
C ILE A 55 -5.36 -1.68 -6.22
N LYS A 56 -5.84 -0.44 -6.28
CA LYS A 56 -5.06 0.74 -6.66
C LYS A 56 -5.06 1.77 -5.53
N PRO A 57 -4.05 2.64 -5.45
CA PRO A 57 -4.12 3.83 -4.59
C PRO A 57 -5.28 4.74 -5.01
N ASP A 58 -5.88 5.43 -4.03
CA ASP A 58 -6.90 6.46 -4.29
C ASP A 58 -6.33 7.64 -5.10
N PRO A 59 -6.97 8.07 -6.20
CA PRO A 59 -6.50 9.20 -7.00
C PRO A 59 -6.28 10.48 -6.19
N GLY A 60 -7.16 10.77 -5.22
CA GLY A 60 -7.01 11.94 -4.36
C GLY A 60 -5.73 11.91 -3.52
N LEU A 61 -5.27 10.71 -3.13
CA LEU A 61 -3.98 10.55 -2.50
C LEU A 61 -2.83 10.75 -3.50
N ILE A 62 -2.94 10.17 -4.69
CA ILE A 62 -1.93 10.34 -5.75
C ILE A 62 -1.72 11.84 -6.01
N ASP A 63 -2.79 12.61 -6.09
CA ASP A 63 -2.73 14.05 -6.29
C ASP A 63 -2.14 14.77 -5.07
N SER A 64 -2.50 14.36 -3.86
CA SER A 64 -1.91 14.89 -2.62
C SER A 64 -0.39 14.64 -2.54
N VAL A 65 0.08 13.49 -3.02
CA VAL A 65 1.52 13.15 -3.07
C VAL A 65 2.23 13.93 -4.17
N LYS A 66 1.62 14.10 -5.35
CA LYS A 66 2.17 14.90 -6.46
C LYS A 66 2.39 16.34 -6.04
N LEU A 67 1.39 16.93 -5.39
CA LEU A 67 1.37 18.33 -4.96
C LEU A 67 2.05 18.55 -3.60
N PHE A 68 2.58 17.49 -2.97
CA PHE A 68 3.23 17.62 -1.68
C PHE A 68 4.49 18.51 -1.82
N PRO A 69 4.56 19.64 -1.09
CA PRO A 69 5.71 20.54 -1.16
C PRO A 69 6.93 19.89 -0.51
N GLN A 70 8.12 20.37 -0.86
CA GLN A 70 9.34 19.91 -0.20
C GLN A 70 9.23 20.15 1.32
N PRO A 71 9.36 19.11 2.16
CA PRO A 71 9.26 19.25 3.61
C PRO A 71 10.36 20.16 4.15
N THR A 72 9.98 21.17 4.94
CA THR A 72 10.94 22.05 5.63
C THR A 72 10.99 21.79 7.13
N ARG A 73 9.94 21.18 7.70
CA ARG A 73 9.84 20.87 9.13
C ARG A 73 9.70 19.38 9.38
N LEU A 74 10.00 18.98 10.61
CA LEU A 74 9.99 17.58 11.03
C LEU A 74 8.59 16.97 10.90
N LYS A 75 7.57 17.74 11.25
CA LYS A 75 6.17 17.34 11.10
C LYS A 75 5.79 17.07 9.65
N ASP A 76 6.35 17.84 8.71
CA ASP A 76 6.05 17.69 7.29
C ASP A 76 6.69 16.39 6.75
N ILE A 77 7.92 16.07 7.19
CA ILE A 77 8.60 14.80 6.89
C ILE A 77 7.82 13.62 7.49
N GLN A 78 7.42 13.71 8.76
CA GLN A 78 6.66 12.64 9.43
C GLN A 78 5.30 12.42 8.77
N SER A 79 4.61 13.50 8.38
CA SER A 79 3.35 13.44 7.65
C SER A 79 3.52 12.76 6.29
N PHE A 80 4.54 13.17 5.51
CA PHE A 80 4.86 12.55 4.23
C PHE A 80 5.22 11.06 4.37
N LEU A 81 6.07 10.72 5.34
CA LEU A 81 6.45 9.33 5.61
C LEU A 81 5.27 8.49 6.11
N GLY A 82 4.36 9.06 6.90
CA GLY A 82 3.12 8.40 7.30
C GLY A 82 2.22 8.09 6.09
N LEU A 83 2.06 9.09 5.22
CA LEU A 83 1.27 8.97 3.99
C LEU A 83 1.84 7.89 3.06
N THR A 84 3.12 8.02 2.69
CA THR A 84 3.79 7.05 1.81
C THR A 84 3.93 5.68 2.46
N GLY A 85 4.06 5.63 3.78
CA GLY A 85 4.13 4.39 4.56
C GLY A 85 2.85 3.56 4.52
N TYR A 86 1.68 4.19 4.47
CA TYR A 86 0.40 3.50 4.30
C TYR A 86 0.34 2.73 2.97
N TYR A 87 0.96 3.29 1.92
CA TYR A 87 1.02 2.71 0.58
C TYR A 87 2.34 1.99 0.28
N ARG A 88 3.16 1.69 1.31
CA ARG A 88 4.46 1.01 1.13
C ARG A 88 4.37 -0.31 0.34
N LYS A 89 3.22 -1.01 0.41
CA LYS A 89 2.96 -2.24 -0.35
C LYS A 89 2.96 -2.07 -1.87
N PHE A 90 2.82 -0.83 -2.36
CA PHE A 90 2.88 -0.45 -3.77
C PHE A 90 4.27 0.04 -4.20
N ILE A 91 5.19 0.25 -3.25
CA ILE A 91 6.49 0.87 -3.50
C ILE A 91 7.58 -0.19 -3.31
N LYS A 92 8.23 -0.57 -4.41
CA LYS A 92 9.44 -1.38 -4.36
C LYS A 92 10.55 -0.62 -3.60
N ASP A 93 11.28 -1.33 -2.74
CA ASP A 93 12.44 -0.80 -1.99
C ASP A 93 12.15 0.41 -1.09
N TYR A 94 10.90 0.56 -0.62
CA TYR A 94 10.47 1.67 0.24
C TYR A 94 11.43 1.98 1.40
N ALA A 95 11.96 0.97 2.09
CA ALA A 95 12.87 1.15 3.22
C ALA A 95 14.19 1.84 2.85
N LYS A 96 14.72 1.57 1.64
CA LYS A 96 15.93 2.21 1.11
C LYS A 96 15.69 3.69 0.81
N ILE A 97 14.51 4.01 0.30
CA ILE A 97 14.16 5.40 -0.01
C ILE A 97 13.89 6.17 1.30
N ARG A 98 13.17 5.55 2.25
CA ARG A 98 12.88 6.13 3.57
C ARG A 98 14.13 6.37 4.42
N SER A 99 15.18 5.55 4.31
CA SER A 99 16.37 5.67 5.17
C SER A 99 17.09 7.01 5.07
N HIS A 100 16.99 7.69 3.93
CA HIS A 100 17.60 9.01 3.73
C HIS A 100 16.83 10.12 4.46
N GLN A 101 15.56 9.90 4.83
CA GLN A 101 14.70 10.90 5.48
C GLN A 101 14.59 10.73 7.00
N LYS A 102 15.57 10.07 7.63
CA LYS A 102 15.58 9.89 9.09
C LYS A 102 15.98 11.20 9.79
N SER A 103 15.03 11.84 10.46
CA SER A 103 15.35 12.90 11.42
C SER A 103 16.21 12.32 12.56
N LYS A 104 17.35 12.95 12.82
CA LYS A 104 18.04 12.80 14.12
C LYS A 104 17.08 13.31 15.22
N ARG A 105 17.20 12.76 16.44
CA ARG A 105 16.36 13.16 17.59
C ARG A 105 16.48 14.68 17.82
N PRO A 106 15.41 15.37 18.27
CA PRO A 106 15.47 16.81 18.58
C PRO A 106 16.60 17.10 19.59
N PRO A 107 17.27 18.27 19.51
CA PRO A 107 16.72 19.55 19.04
C PRO A 107 17.36 20.12 17.76
N ASN A 108 17.94 19.30 16.88
CA ASN A 108 18.79 19.85 15.81
C ASN A 108 18.15 19.80 14.42
N ASN A 109 18.33 20.91 13.70
CA ASN A 109 17.96 21.19 12.32
C ASN A 109 17.87 19.96 11.43
N ILE A 110 16.82 19.90 10.62
CA ILE A 110 16.74 18.98 9.50
C ILE A 110 17.71 19.50 8.45
N GLU A 111 18.87 18.88 8.35
CA GLU A 111 19.74 19.05 7.18
C GLU A 111 19.08 18.31 6.02
N TRP A 112 18.33 19.07 5.20
CA TRP A 112 17.76 18.55 3.98
C TRP A 112 18.86 18.44 2.92
N SER A 113 19.41 17.24 2.77
CA SER A 113 20.48 16.98 1.81
C SER A 113 19.96 16.72 0.39
N VAL A 114 20.87 16.65 -0.58
CA VAL A 114 20.55 16.28 -1.97
C VAL A 114 19.95 14.87 -2.03
N GLU A 115 20.45 13.94 -1.20
CA GLU A 115 19.94 12.58 -1.07
C GLU A 115 18.50 12.56 -0.55
N CYS A 116 18.14 13.47 0.38
CA CYS A 116 16.76 13.63 0.84
C CYS A 116 15.82 14.06 -0.29
N THR A 117 16.26 14.99 -1.14
CA THR A 117 15.50 15.41 -2.34
C THR A 117 15.31 14.25 -3.32
N ILE A 118 16.39 13.52 -3.63
CA ILE A 118 16.32 12.36 -4.53
C ILE A 118 15.37 11.29 -3.98
N ALA A 119 15.44 11.02 -2.68
CA ALA A 119 14.55 10.07 -2.03
C ALA A 119 13.09 10.53 -2.03
N PHE A 120 12.85 11.81 -1.76
CA PHE A 120 11.52 12.41 -1.78
C PHE A 120 10.86 12.29 -3.15
N GLU A 121 11.58 12.70 -4.21
CA GLU A 121 11.07 12.61 -5.57
C GLU A 121 10.88 11.16 -6.02
N ARG A 122 11.79 10.24 -5.65
CA ARG A 122 11.59 8.80 -5.92
C ARG A 122 10.33 8.25 -5.28
N LEU A 123 9.98 8.65 -4.05
CA LEU A 123 8.73 8.23 -3.41
C LEU A 123 7.51 8.79 -4.12
N LYS A 124 7.55 10.04 -4.57
CA LYS A 124 6.48 10.65 -5.37
C LYS A 124 6.30 9.90 -6.69
N THR A 125 7.39 9.67 -7.44
CA THR A 125 7.34 8.92 -8.70
C THR A 125 6.82 7.50 -8.48
N ALA A 126 7.33 6.77 -7.47
CA ALA A 126 6.91 5.38 -7.23
C ALA A 126 5.42 5.25 -6.88
N LEU A 127 4.85 6.21 -6.15
CA LEU A 127 3.42 6.21 -5.81
C LEU A 127 2.53 6.66 -6.97
N THR A 128 3.01 7.59 -7.78
CA THR A 128 2.25 8.09 -8.94
C THR A 128 2.25 7.12 -10.10
N GLN A 129 3.31 6.33 -10.24
CA GLN A 129 3.44 5.25 -11.20
C GLN A 129 3.13 3.87 -10.58
N ALA A 130 2.53 3.85 -9.38
CA ALA A 130 2.30 2.62 -8.64
C ALA A 130 1.50 1.61 -9.48
N PRO A 131 1.98 0.36 -9.60
CA PRO A 131 1.27 -0.67 -10.34
C PRO A 131 -0.02 -1.04 -9.61
N ILE A 132 -0.98 -1.57 -10.38
CA ILE A 132 -2.16 -2.22 -9.83
C ILE A 132 -1.67 -3.49 -9.11
N LEU A 133 -1.92 -3.60 -7.80
CA LEU A 133 -1.64 -4.83 -7.08
C LEU A 133 -2.80 -5.79 -7.31
N ARG A 134 -2.52 -7.01 -7.76
CA ARG A 134 -3.57 -8.01 -7.95
C ARG A 134 -4.10 -8.45 -6.58
N ALA A 135 -5.40 -8.69 -6.49
CA ALA A 135 -5.98 -9.26 -5.27
C ALA A 135 -5.41 -10.68 -5.06
N PRO A 136 -5.06 -11.06 -3.83
CA PRO A 136 -4.54 -12.40 -3.54
C PRO A 136 -5.64 -13.45 -3.79
N ASN A 137 -5.30 -14.50 -4.52
CA ASN A 137 -6.11 -15.71 -4.61
C ASN A 137 -5.55 -16.75 -3.65
N PHE A 138 -6.22 -17.00 -2.52
CA PHE A 138 -5.73 -17.93 -1.51
C PHE A 138 -5.76 -19.41 -1.94
N ASN A 139 -6.34 -19.71 -3.10
CA ASN A 139 -6.31 -21.06 -3.69
C ASN A 139 -5.08 -21.30 -4.57
N GLU A 140 -4.29 -20.26 -4.88
CA GLU A 140 -3.09 -20.34 -5.72
C GLU A 140 -1.83 -20.18 -4.87
N PRO A 141 -0.71 -20.83 -5.25
CA PRO A 141 0.54 -20.72 -4.51
C PRO A 141 1.06 -19.28 -4.54
N PHE A 142 1.60 -18.86 -3.40
CA PHE A 142 2.33 -17.59 -3.29
C PHE A 142 3.81 -17.82 -3.57
N ILE A 143 4.41 -16.94 -4.36
CA ILE A 143 5.84 -16.92 -4.66
C ILE A 143 6.43 -15.71 -3.95
N LEU A 144 7.32 -15.99 -2.99
CA LEU A 144 8.04 -14.96 -2.23
C LEU A 144 9.47 -14.87 -2.74
N GLU A 145 9.81 -13.73 -3.32
CA GLU A 145 11.17 -13.40 -3.74
C GLU A 145 11.77 -12.41 -2.74
N THR A 146 12.90 -12.75 -2.14
CA THR A 146 13.58 -11.91 -1.13
C THR A 146 14.98 -11.55 -1.57
N ASP A 147 15.40 -10.35 -1.22
CA ASP A 147 16.77 -9.88 -1.38
C ASP A 147 17.23 -9.23 -0.07
N ALA A 148 18.52 -9.35 0.23
CA ALA A 148 19.13 -8.83 1.44
C ALA A 148 20.50 -8.25 1.13
N CYS A 149 20.79 -7.11 1.73
CA CYS A 149 22.12 -6.53 1.77
C CYS A 149 22.45 -6.08 3.19
N ASP A 150 23.70 -5.68 3.43
CA ASP A 150 24.22 -5.25 4.74
C ASP A 150 23.37 -4.16 5.43
N TYR A 151 22.55 -3.44 4.66
CA TYR A 151 21.74 -2.35 5.17
C TYR A 151 20.25 -2.71 5.33
N GLY A 152 19.72 -3.61 4.50
CA GLY A 152 18.28 -3.74 4.34
C GLY A 152 17.82 -5.05 3.72
N LEU A 153 16.53 -5.30 3.89
CA LEU A 153 15.80 -6.46 3.39
C LEU A 153 14.71 -5.97 2.44
N GLY A 154 14.56 -6.65 1.31
CA GLY A 154 13.50 -6.46 0.33
C GLY A 154 12.78 -7.78 0.10
N ALA A 155 11.48 -7.70 -0.19
CA ALA A 155 10.69 -8.84 -0.61
C ALA A 155 9.57 -8.43 -1.58
N VAL A 156 9.27 -9.30 -2.52
CA VAL A 156 8.13 -9.21 -3.43
C VAL A 156 7.30 -10.46 -3.29
N LEU A 157 6.02 -10.28 -2.96
CA LEU A 157 5.03 -11.35 -2.95
C LEU A 157 4.30 -11.34 -4.29
N THR A 158 4.39 -12.44 -5.03
CA THR A 158 3.75 -12.61 -6.34
C THR A 158 2.91 -13.88 -6.40
N GLN A 159 2.03 -13.94 -7.40
CA GLN A 159 1.29 -15.15 -7.78
C GLN A 159 1.35 -15.29 -9.30
N GLU A 160 1.46 -16.51 -9.79
CA GLU A 160 1.55 -16.82 -11.21
C GLU A 160 0.19 -17.19 -11.78
N TYR A 161 -0.17 -16.60 -12.91
CA TYR A 161 -1.39 -16.90 -13.65
C TYR A 161 -1.06 -16.86 -15.14
N ASP A 162 -1.46 -17.87 -15.91
CA ASP A 162 -1.18 -17.97 -17.35
C ASP A 162 0.31 -17.75 -17.69
N ASN A 163 1.21 -18.35 -16.89
CA ASN A 163 2.67 -18.19 -16.98
C ASN A 163 3.17 -16.74 -16.85
N LYS A 164 2.41 -15.88 -16.15
CA LYS A 164 2.79 -14.49 -15.83
C LYS A 164 2.73 -14.25 -14.34
N LYS A 165 3.79 -13.67 -13.78
CA LYS A 165 3.83 -13.24 -12.38
C LYS A 165 3.11 -11.91 -12.18
N PHE A 166 2.18 -11.89 -11.23
CA PHE A 166 1.48 -10.69 -10.80
C PHE A 166 1.87 -10.34 -9.37
N VAL A 167 2.16 -9.06 -9.13
CA VAL A 167 2.55 -8.58 -7.80
C VAL A 167 1.32 -8.44 -6.91
N ILE A 168 1.38 -9.06 -5.74
CA ILE A 168 0.39 -8.95 -4.66
C ILE A 168 0.81 -7.87 -3.67
N ALA A 169 2.08 -7.85 -3.27
CA ALA A 169 2.61 -6.86 -2.35
C ALA A 169 4.14 -6.73 -2.42
N TYR A 170 4.65 -5.53 -2.15
CA TYR A 170 6.04 -5.29 -1.80
C TYR A 170 6.22 -5.20 -0.28
N ALA A 171 7.34 -5.73 0.22
CA ALA A 171 7.78 -5.50 1.58
C ALA A 171 9.25 -5.08 1.59
N SER A 172 9.61 -4.16 2.48
CA SER A 172 11.00 -3.79 2.70
C SER A 172 11.20 -3.27 4.11
N ARG A 173 12.40 -3.50 4.66
CA ARG A 173 12.77 -3.09 6.02
C ARG A 173 14.27 -2.81 6.09
N THR A 174 14.66 -1.79 6.87
CA THR A 174 16.07 -1.58 7.23
C THR A 174 16.46 -2.55 8.35
N GLN A 175 17.62 -3.18 8.24
CA GLN A 175 18.14 -4.02 9.31
C GLN A 175 18.40 -3.21 10.58
N THR A 176 18.10 -3.81 11.74
CA THR A 176 18.45 -3.27 13.06
C THR A 176 19.96 -3.28 13.28
N ALA A 177 20.43 -2.56 14.29
CA ALA A 177 21.87 -2.53 14.62
C ALA A 177 22.41 -3.94 14.95
N ALA A 178 21.61 -4.78 15.61
CA ALA A 178 21.99 -6.15 15.91
C ALA A 178 22.04 -7.02 14.65
N GLU A 179 21.05 -6.89 13.76
CA GLU A 179 20.97 -7.67 12.51
C GLU A 179 22.16 -7.42 11.58
N ARG A 180 22.68 -6.19 11.54
CA ARG A 180 23.85 -5.83 10.72
C ARG A 180 25.16 -6.46 11.18
N ASN A 181 25.21 -6.97 12.40
CA ASN A 181 26.40 -7.64 12.92
C ASN A 181 26.44 -9.12 12.51
N TYR A 182 25.37 -9.66 11.93
CA TYR A 182 25.38 -11.00 11.36
C TYR A 182 25.93 -10.95 9.94
N PHE A 183 26.77 -11.93 9.60
CA PHE A 183 27.27 -12.07 8.24
C PHE A 183 26.11 -12.31 7.26
N PRO A 184 26.12 -11.68 6.07
CA PRO A 184 25.01 -11.75 5.13
C PRO A 184 24.69 -13.17 4.62
N THR A 185 25.57 -14.15 4.81
CA THR A 185 25.29 -15.57 4.54
C THR A 185 26.36 -16.47 5.19
N ASN A 186 25.96 -17.38 6.07
CA ASN A 186 26.64 -18.67 6.27
C ASN A 186 25.70 -19.72 5.65
N ILE A 187 26.00 -20.15 4.42
CA ILE A 187 25.39 -21.33 3.77
C ILE A 187 26.51 -22.33 3.55
#